data_AF-A0A5B8IXW1-F1
#
_entry.id   AF-A0A5B8IXW1-F1
#
_cell.length_a   1.000
_cell.length_b   1.000
_cell.length_c   1.000
_cell.angle_alpha   90.00
_cell.angle_beta   90.00
_cell.angle_gamma   90.00
#
_symmetry.space_group_name_H-M   'P 1'
#
loop_
_entity.id
_entity.type
_entity.pdbx_description
1 polymer ?
#
loop_
_entity_poly.entity_id
_entity_poly.type
_entity_poly.pdbx_seq_one_letter_code
_entity_poly.pdbx_strand_id
1 'polypeptide(L)'
;MPGDPIAVFSAIHAILTGVGAEEGYHYESLGNTAVVKVVKRYIADHRGIFEDPKRRAMLVEILQLFSEVGWTDALRLLYDLPDLLR
;
A
#
# COMPACT_ATOMS: atom_id res chain seq x y z
N MET A 1 14.50 -3.51 18.77
CA MET A 1 13.32 -4.38 18.62
C MET A 1 13.15 -4.63 17.13
N PRO A 2 13.12 -5.86 16.63
CA PRO A 2 12.68 -6.06 15.26
C PRO A 2 11.22 -5.58 15.20
N GLY A 3 10.94 -4.56 14.40
CA GLY A 3 9.58 -4.03 14.26
C GLY A 3 8.67 -5.09 13.69
N ASP A 4 7.48 -5.25 14.26
CA ASP A 4 6.47 -6.18 13.74
C ASP A 4 5.94 -5.63 12.39
N PRO A 5 6.32 -6.23 11.25
CA PRO A 5 5.95 -5.70 9.94
C PRO A 5 4.43 -5.80 9.70
N ILE A 6 3.74 -6.75 10.34
CA ILE A 6 2.28 -6.90 10.21
C ILE A 6 1.58 -5.75 10.92
N ALA A 7 1.99 -5.46 12.16
CA ALA A 7 1.42 -4.37 12.94
C ALA A 7 1.66 -3.02 12.26
N VAL A 8 2.88 -2.78 11.76
CA VAL A 8 3.21 -1.53 11.06
C VAL A 8 2.45 -1.41 9.75
N PHE A 9 2.37 -2.47 8.93
CA PHE A 9 1.58 -2.43 7.70
C PHE A 9 0.10 -2.13 7.96
N SER A 10 -0.46 -2.76 8.99
CA SER A 10 -1.85 -2.53 9.39
C SER A 10 -2.10 -1.09 9.85
N ALA A 11 -1.17 -0.51 10.59
CA ALA A 11 -1.26 0.89 11.01
C ALA A 11 -1.17 1.86 9.81
N ILE A 12 -0.27 1.59 8.85
CA ILE A 12 -0.15 2.38 7.62
C ILE A 12 -1.46 2.33 6.83
N HIS A 13 -2.03 1.13 6.64
CA HIS A 13 -3.31 0.95 5.98
C HIS A 13 -4.41 1.79 6.66
N ALA A 14 -4.58 1.64 7.97
CA ALA A 14 -5.61 2.35 8.73
C ALA A 14 -5.47 3.89 8.64
N ILE A 15 -4.25 4.41 8.62
CA ILE A 15 -4.00 5.85 8.45
C ILE A 15 -4.39 6.30 7.04
N LEU A 16 -3.94 5.58 6.02
CA LEU A 16 -4.14 5.97 4.62
C LEU A 16 -5.60 5.86 4.18
N THR A 17 -6.34 4.84 4.63
CA THR A 17 -7.75 4.63 4.26
C THR A 17 -8.73 5.31 5.21
N GLY A 18 -8.27 5.76 6.37
CA GLY A 18 -9.04 6.57 7.32
C GLY A 18 -8.75 8.06 7.14
N VAL A 19 -8.20 8.70 8.18
CA VAL A 19 -7.96 10.15 8.24
C VAL A 19 -7.15 10.69 7.06
N GLY A 20 -6.22 9.91 6.51
CA GLY A 20 -5.44 10.31 5.33
C GLY A 20 -6.30 10.47 4.08
N ALA A 21 -7.29 9.60 3.88
CA ALA A 21 -8.25 9.72 2.78
C ALA A 21 -9.22 10.89 3.01
N GLU A 22 -9.69 11.07 4.24
CA GLU A 22 -10.58 12.18 4.62
C GLU A 22 -9.95 13.55 4.39
N GLU A 23 -8.67 13.70 4.76
CA GLU A 23 -7.91 14.95 4.60
C GLU A 23 -7.31 15.11 3.19
N GLY A 24 -7.51 14.15 2.29
CA GLY A 24 -7.08 14.25 0.89
C GLY A 24 -5.59 13.99 0.65
N TYR A 25 -4.92 13.23 1.52
CA TYR A 25 -3.50 12.89 1.40
C TYR A 25 -3.16 12.22 0.06
N HIS A 26 -4.09 11.48 -0.51
CA HIS A 26 -3.96 10.86 -1.84
C HIS A 26 -3.87 11.87 -3.00
N TYR A 27 -4.33 13.11 -2.79
CA TYR A 27 -4.16 14.21 -3.76
C TYR A 27 -2.77 14.87 -3.66
N GLU A 28 -2.01 14.65 -2.58
CA GLU A 28 -0.68 15.23 -2.42
C GLU A 28 0.37 14.45 -3.21
N SER A 29 1.21 15.16 -3.96
CA SER A 29 2.25 14.53 -4.79
C SER A 29 3.34 13.81 -4.01
N LEU A 30 3.61 14.27 -2.78
CA LEU A 30 4.51 13.60 -1.85
C LEU A 30 3.91 12.30 -1.31
N GLY A 31 2.58 12.24 -1.15
CA GLY A 31 1.85 11.06 -0.67
C GLY A 31 2.04 9.86 -1.59
N ASN A 32 1.86 10.03 -2.90
CA ASN A 32 2.07 8.93 -3.85
C ASN A 32 3.51 8.39 -3.84
N THR A 33 4.50 9.29 -3.85
CA THR A 33 5.91 8.87 -3.85
C THR A 33 6.27 8.07 -2.60
N ALA A 34 5.73 8.47 -1.44
CA ALA A 34 5.93 7.76 -0.19
C ALA A 34 5.23 6.39 -0.19
N VAL A 35 3.96 6.33 -0.59
CA VAL A 35 3.18 5.08 -0.58
C VAL A 35 3.76 4.05 -1.54
N VAL A 36 4.14 4.43 -2.76
CA VAL A 36 4.78 3.54 -3.74
C VAL A 36 6.09 2.96 -3.17
N LYS A 37 6.92 3.78 -2.51
CA LYS A 37 8.16 3.32 -1.88
C LYS A 37 7.89 2.35 -0.73
N VAL A 38 6.92 2.65 0.12
CA VAL A 38 6.51 1.79 1.25
C VAL A 38 6.03 0.44 0.72
N VAL A 39 5.10 0.43 -0.24
CA VAL A 39 4.57 -0.81 -0.82
C VAL A 39 5.69 -1.65 -1.44
N LYS A 40 6.56 -1.06 -2.27
CA LYS A 40 7.68 -1.78 -2.88
C LYS A 40 8.62 -2.36 -1.82
N ARG A 41 8.90 -1.63 -0.74
CA ARG A 41 9.74 -2.11 0.37
C ARG A 41 9.10 -3.29 1.10
N TYR A 42 7.80 -3.23 1.37
CA TYR A 42 7.06 -4.33 2.00
C TYR A 42 7.02 -5.58 1.14
N ILE A 43 6.81 -5.45 -0.17
CA ILE A 43 6.86 -6.59 -1.10
C ILE A 43 8.27 -7.17 -1.14
N ALA A 44 9.33 -6.35 -1.15
CA ALA A 44 10.71 -6.81 -1.21
C ALA A 44 11.17 -7.52 0.08
N ASP A 45 10.87 -6.94 1.26
CA ASP A 45 11.42 -7.41 2.53
C ASP A 45 10.48 -8.38 3.27
N HIS A 46 9.17 -8.28 3.02
CA HIS A 46 8.15 -8.90 3.85
C HIS A 46 7.03 -9.56 3.04
N ARG A 47 7.30 -9.98 1.79
CA ARG A 47 6.29 -10.56 0.87
C ARG A 47 5.34 -11.57 1.51
N GLY A 48 5.87 -12.45 2.37
CA GLY A 48 5.10 -13.52 3.02
C GLY A 48 3.92 -13.03 3.85
N ILE A 49 3.90 -11.75 4.29
CA ILE A 49 2.72 -11.21 4.98
C ILE A 49 1.48 -11.15 4.08
N PHE A 50 1.66 -11.09 2.76
CA PHE A 50 0.58 -11.01 1.77
C PHE A 50 0.08 -12.39 1.29
N GLU A 51 0.59 -13.48 1.85
CA GLU A 51 -0.04 -14.82 1.71
C GLU A 51 -1.41 -14.86 2.39
N ASP A 52 -1.59 -14.04 3.42
CA ASP A 52 -2.87 -13.83 4.06
C ASP A 52 -3.78 -12.96 3.18
N PRO A 53 -4.97 -13.47 2.81
CA PRO A 53 -5.89 -12.76 1.94
C PRO A 53 -6.35 -11.42 2.53
N LYS A 54 -6.40 -11.27 3.85
CA LYS A 54 -6.78 -9.99 4.49
C LYS A 54 -5.73 -8.92 4.22
N ARG A 55 -4.45 -9.25 4.43
CA ARG A 55 -3.33 -8.33 4.18
C ARG A 55 -3.17 -8.02 2.70
N ARG A 56 -3.46 -9.00 1.83
CA ARG A 56 -3.52 -8.77 0.39
C ARG A 56 -4.63 -7.79 0.00
N ALA A 57 -5.82 -7.93 0.60
CA ALA A 57 -6.93 -7.00 0.36
C ALA A 57 -6.58 -5.57 0.80
N MET A 58 -5.95 -5.41 1.97
CA MET A 58 -5.47 -4.10 2.46
C MET A 58 -4.48 -3.44 1.49
N LEU A 59 -3.57 -4.23 0.91
CA LEU A 59 -2.63 -3.73 -0.08
C LEU A 59 -3.34 -3.26 -1.36
N VAL A 60 -4.31 -4.03 -1.84
CA VAL A 60 -5.13 -3.66 -3.01
C VAL A 60 -5.91 -2.37 -2.74
N GLU A 61 -6.51 -2.23 -1.55
CA GLU A 61 -7.28 -1.05 -1.16
C GLU A 61 -6.42 0.22 -1.15
N ILE A 62 -5.21 0.16 -0.57
CA ILE A 62 -4.26 1.29 -0.63
C ILE A 62 -3.97 1.66 -2.09
N LEU A 63 -3.63 0.69 -2.93
CA LEU A 63 -3.26 1.01 -4.31
C LEU A 63 -4.47 1.54 -5.12
N GLN A 64 -5.68 1.05 -4.83
CA GLN A 64 -6.92 1.54 -5.44
C GLN A 64 -7.17 3.01 -5.09
N LEU A 65 -7.10 3.36 -3.80
CA LEU A 65 -7.27 4.73 -3.31
C LEU A 65 -6.39 5.75 -4.05
N PHE A 66 -5.13 5.38 -4.30
CA PHE A 66 -4.21 6.25 -5.06
C PHE A 66 -4.46 6.16 -6.57
N SER A 67 -4.86 5.02 -7.11
CA SER A 67 -5.17 4.92 -8.55
C SER A 67 -6.37 5.76 -8.97
N GLU A 68 -7.38 5.93 -8.10
CA GLU A 68 -8.62 6.67 -8.39
C GLU A 68 -8.38 8.15 -8.70
N VAL A 69 -7.34 8.73 -8.11
CA VAL A 69 -6.95 10.14 -8.34
C VAL A 69 -5.91 10.30 -9.46
N GLY A 70 -5.68 9.24 -10.24
CA GLY A 70 -4.91 9.28 -11.48
C GLY A 70 -3.44 8.86 -11.37
N TRP A 71 -3.01 8.32 -10.22
CA TRP A 71 -1.61 7.92 -10.05
C TRP A 71 -1.26 6.64 -10.83
N THR A 72 -0.54 6.81 -11.94
CA THR A 72 -0.17 5.70 -12.85
C THR A 72 0.75 4.66 -12.21
N ASP A 73 1.59 5.03 -11.24
CA ASP A 73 2.47 4.09 -10.55
C ASP A 73 1.71 3.14 -9.62
N ALA A 74 0.68 3.64 -8.92
CA ALA A 74 -0.20 2.81 -8.10
C ALA A 74 -1.00 1.84 -8.98
N LEU A 75 -1.50 2.32 -10.12
CA LEU A 75 -2.15 1.49 -11.11
C LEU A 75 -1.22 0.39 -11.66
N ARG A 76 0.02 0.73 -12.01
CA ARG A 76 1.02 -0.25 -12.47
C ARG A 76 1.29 -1.31 -11.40
N LEU A 77 1.44 -0.90 -10.14
CA LEU A 77 1.61 -1.83 -9.02
C LEU A 77 0.43 -2.78 -8.83
N LEU A 78 -0.82 -2.32 -9.03
CA LEU A 78 -2.00 -3.18 -9.00
C LEU A 78 -1.94 -4.25 -10.09
N TYR A 79 -1.59 -3.85 -11.31
CA TYR A 79 -1.47 -4.79 -12.44
C TYR A 79 -0.36 -5.81 -12.22
N ASP A 80 0.79 -5.39 -11.69
CA ASP A 80 1.96 -6.25 -11.47
C ASP A 80 1.80 -7.13 -10.21
N LEU A 81 0.81 -6.84 -9.34
CA LEU A 81 0.67 -7.47 -8.03
C LEU A 81 0.62 -9.01 -8.06
N PRO A 82 -0.13 -9.67 -8.97
CA PRO A 82 -0.18 -11.12 -9.03
C PRO A 82 1.20 -11.76 -9.30
N ASP A 83 2.02 -11.14 -10.13
CA ASP A 83 3.37 -11.62 -10.44
C ASP A 83 4.36 -11.29 -9.31
N LEU A 84 4.23 -10.11 -8.69
CA LEU A 84 5.05 -9.70 -7.55
C LEU A 84 4.83 -10.58 -6.31
N LEU A 85 3.62 -11.12 -6.13
CA LEU A 85 3.24 -11.97 -5.01
C LEU A 85 3.34 -13.48 -5.31
N ARG A 86 3.78 -13.88 -6.51
CA ARG A 86 3.94 -15.29 -6.89
C ARG A 86 5.12 -15.96 -6.20
#